data_AF-A0A172UHH7-F1
#
_entry.id   AF-A0A172UHH7-F1
#
_cell.length_a   1.000
_cell.length_b   1.000
_cell.length_c   1.000
_cell.angle_alpha   90.00
_cell.angle_beta   90.00
_cell.angle_gamma   90.00
#
_symmetry.space_group_name_H-M   'P 1'
#
loop_
_entity.id
_entity.type
_entity.pdbx_description
1 polymer ?
#
loop_
_entity_poly.entity_id
_entity_poly.type
_entity_poly.pdbx_seq_one_letter_code
_entity_poly.pdbx_strand_id
1 'polypeptide(L)'
;MSYSDTHEYLHWVSTESLSEAALPIEPGPRSSNRVKVLAGVGGVILTLQIYVWVRWITGPYFERVPQGPSEPPLYMKIPLIANAVILWLALPFALWFFFIKPWRQERRITLDGMLLISMGLMFFQDPFLNYFNTWCTYNTWLWNRGSWAPYLPGTTASEEPGAMVAEPLLTNAPGYAYGVLLITIIGCAIMRKIKARRPNISNLRLILITYAIAFVFDFVMEALVLLPTGLYTYPGAIQAVSFNAGTYYQWPVYEGLMWGGVQTALCCLRYFTDDRGRTVMERGLDGVRGGFVRQQFTRFLAIFAGVSACFFFFYNVPAIYLGMHADPWPEDHQKRSYFNGGICGEGTDKPCPHPDLPMHRNHTGYINTDGQLVLPEGATMPTVVPFDRPAG
;
A
#
# COMPACT_ATOMS: atom_id res chain seq x y z
N MET A 1 47.20 -9.35 96.45
CA MET A 1 46.08 -9.48 95.50
C MET A 1 46.67 -9.95 94.17
N SER A 2 45.94 -10.82 93.47
CA SER A 2 46.40 -11.87 92.55
C SER A 2 47.19 -11.45 91.29
N TYR A 3 47.86 -12.46 90.73
CA TYR A 3 48.82 -12.56 89.61
C TYR A 3 48.24 -12.32 88.19
N SER A 4 49.15 -12.37 87.21
CA SER A 4 49.11 -12.02 85.77
C SER A 4 48.07 -12.67 84.85
N ASP A 5 47.93 -12.08 83.66
CA ASP A 5 48.16 -12.67 82.32
C ASP A 5 47.13 -12.42 81.19
N THR A 6 47.72 -12.14 80.02
CA THR A 6 47.36 -12.55 78.64
C THR A 6 46.39 -11.75 77.75
N HIS A 7 47.00 -11.23 76.65
CA HIS A 7 46.59 -11.21 75.23
C HIS A 7 45.14 -10.89 74.83
N GLU A 8 44.96 -9.84 74.00
CA GLU A 8 43.99 -9.92 72.89
C GLU A 8 44.40 -9.06 71.67
N TYR A 9 44.12 -9.62 70.50
CA TYR A 9 44.66 -9.28 69.19
C TYR A 9 43.88 -8.17 68.46
N LEU A 10 44.58 -7.53 67.51
CA LEU A 10 44.05 -6.68 66.44
C LEU A 10 42.78 -7.25 65.78
N HIS A 11 41.71 -6.47 65.73
CA HIS A 11 40.63 -6.66 64.77
C HIS A 11 40.53 -5.45 63.82
N TRP A 12 40.96 -5.70 62.59
CA TRP A 12 40.55 -4.97 61.41
C TRP A 12 39.03 -5.09 61.27
N VAL A 13 38.33 -3.96 61.12
CA VAL A 13 36.92 -3.95 60.75
C VAL A 13 36.83 -4.41 59.29
N SER A 14 36.56 -5.70 59.11
CA SER A 14 36.24 -6.30 57.83
C SER A 14 34.91 -5.76 57.32
N THR A 15 34.93 -5.22 56.10
CA THR A 15 33.76 -5.04 55.23
C THR A 15 32.93 -6.32 55.22
N GLU A 16 31.75 -6.29 55.85
CA GLU A 16 30.75 -7.34 55.68
C GLU A 16 30.39 -7.44 54.20
N SER A 17 30.64 -8.62 53.63
CA SER A 17 30.12 -9.01 52.34
C SER A 17 28.61 -9.03 52.42
N LEU A 18 27.96 -8.06 51.78
CA LEU A 18 26.54 -8.14 51.48
C LEU A 18 26.31 -9.43 50.68
N SER A 19 25.72 -10.41 51.36
CA SER A 19 25.18 -11.63 50.76
C SER A 19 24.34 -11.25 49.54
N GLU A 20 24.38 -12.11 48.52
CA GLU A 20 23.51 -12.14 47.34
C GLU A 20 22.03 -11.86 47.69
N ALA A 21 21.69 -10.59 47.89
CA ALA A 21 20.33 -10.12 47.91
C ALA A 21 19.88 -10.21 46.46
N ALA A 22 19.10 -11.26 46.19
CA ALA A 22 18.48 -11.59 44.92
C ALA A 22 18.11 -10.32 44.14
N LEU A 23 18.99 -9.95 43.20
CA LEU A 23 18.62 -9.07 42.12
C LEU A 23 17.43 -9.74 41.44
N PRO A 24 16.31 -9.02 41.20
CA PRO A 24 15.26 -9.55 40.36
C PRO A 24 15.92 -9.91 39.03
N ILE A 25 16.04 -11.21 38.76
CA ILE A 25 16.42 -11.70 37.44
C ILE A 25 15.32 -11.13 36.53
N GLU A 26 15.64 -10.12 35.74
CA GLU A 26 14.76 -9.67 34.68
C GLU A 26 14.31 -10.93 33.94
N PRO A 27 13.00 -11.20 33.81
CA PRO A 27 12.55 -12.39 33.12
C PRO A 27 13.20 -12.38 31.75
N GLY A 28 14.11 -13.34 31.52
CA GLY A 28 14.85 -13.44 30.26
C GLY A 28 13.88 -13.37 29.09
N PRO A 29 14.30 -12.79 27.94
CA PRO A 29 13.40 -12.44 26.86
C PRO A 29 12.54 -13.66 26.49
N ARG A 30 11.25 -13.61 26.82
CA ARG A 30 10.30 -14.68 26.48
C ARG A 30 10.45 -14.95 24.99
N SER A 31 10.77 -16.19 24.63
CA SER A 31 10.93 -16.60 23.23
C SER A 31 9.59 -16.46 22.52
N SER A 32 9.33 -15.28 21.98
CA SER A 32 8.11 -14.97 21.27
C SER A 32 8.21 -15.56 19.87
N ASN A 33 7.43 -16.61 19.59
CA ASN A 33 7.32 -17.20 18.26
C ASN A 33 6.62 -16.27 17.23
N ARG A 34 6.21 -15.06 17.63
CA ARG A 34 5.49 -14.09 16.78
C ARG A 34 6.22 -13.78 15.48
N VAL A 35 7.53 -13.53 15.53
CA VAL A 35 8.32 -13.24 14.32
C VAL A 35 8.29 -14.39 13.32
N LYS A 36 8.26 -15.64 13.78
CA LYS A 36 8.18 -16.83 12.90
C LYS A 36 6.80 -16.95 12.25
N VAL A 37 5.74 -16.66 13.01
CA VAL A 37 4.36 -16.65 12.48
C VAL A 37 4.22 -15.55 11.44
N LEU A 38 4.65 -14.32 11.74
CA LEU A 38 4.62 -13.19 10.80
C LEU A 38 5.47 -13.46 9.56
N ALA A 39 6.66 -14.04 9.72
CA ALA A 39 7.48 -14.46 8.59
C ALA A 39 6.81 -15.57 7.77
N GLY A 40 6.08 -16.49 8.42
CA GLY A 40 5.26 -17.50 7.73
C GLY A 40 4.16 -16.86 6.89
N VAL A 41 3.42 -15.89 7.45
CA VAL A 41 2.41 -15.12 6.71
C VAL A 41 3.03 -14.36 5.54
N GLY A 42 4.13 -13.65 5.77
CA GLY A 42 4.85 -12.93 4.71
C GLY A 42 5.38 -13.88 3.63
N GLY A 43 5.82 -15.08 4.01
CA GLY A 43 6.22 -16.13 3.08
C GLY A 43 5.05 -16.61 2.21
N VAL A 44 3.88 -16.87 2.80
CA VAL A 44 2.67 -17.27 2.04
C VAL A 44 2.24 -16.17 1.06
N ILE A 45 2.21 -14.91 1.50
CA ILE A 45 1.89 -13.76 0.64
C ILE A 45 2.89 -13.66 -0.51
N LEU A 46 4.18 -13.77 -0.22
CA LEU A 46 5.24 -13.70 -1.23
C LEU A 46 5.15 -14.86 -2.23
N THR A 47 4.87 -16.08 -1.77
CA THR A 47 4.68 -17.24 -2.64
C THR A 47 3.47 -17.06 -3.56
N LEU A 48 2.34 -16.58 -3.03
CA LEU A 48 1.16 -16.27 -3.84
C LEU A 48 1.46 -15.20 -4.89
N GLN A 49 2.14 -14.11 -4.48
CA GLN A 49 2.56 -13.04 -5.37
C GLN A 49 3.45 -13.54 -6.50
N ILE A 50 4.48 -14.34 -6.19
CA ILE A 50 5.37 -14.93 -7.20
C ILE A 50 4.58 -15.83 -8.15
N TYR A 51 3.70 -16.69 -7.62
CA TYR A 51 2.87 -17.57 -8.44
C TYR A 51 1.98 -16.79 -9.42
N VAL A 52 1.27 -15.77 -8.93
CA VAL A 52 0.37 -14.94 -9.74
C VAL A 52 1.15 -14.16 -10.80
N TRP A 53 2.27 -13.53 -10.44
CA TRP A 53 3.10 -12.80 -11.40
C TRP A 53 3.73 -13.70 -12.45
N VAL A 54 4.22 -14.89 -12.08
CA VAL A 54 4.74 -15.86 -13.06
C VAL A 54 3.63 -16.29 -14.03
N ARG A 55 2.44 -16.62 -13.51
CA ARG A 55 1.28 -16.99 -14.34
C ARG A 55 0.83 -15.85 -15.24
N TRP A 56 0.92 -14.60 -14.76
CA TRP A 56 0.60 -13.43 -15.55
C TRP A 56 1.59 -13.19 -16.68
N ILE A 57 2.89 -13.09 -16.38
CA ILE A 57 3.96 -12.83 -17.36
C ILE A 57 4.02 -13.91 -18.45
N THR A 58 3.71 -15.16 -18.09
CA THR A 58 3.70 -16.29 -19.03
C THR A 58 2.34 -16.52 -19.71
N GLY A 59 1.30 -15.79 -19.30
CA GLY A 59 -0.06 -15.94 -19.78
C GLY A 59 -0.49 -14.86 -20.79
N PRO A 60 -1.72 -14.96 -21.33
CA PRO A 60 -2.22 -14.05 -22.36
C PRO A 60 -2.45 -12.61 -21.88
N TYR A 61 -2.66 -12.40 -20.57
CA TYR A 61 -2.89 -11.07 -19.99
C TYR A 61 -1.61 -10.23 -19.84
N PHE A 62 -0.43 -10.72 -20.24
CA PHE A 62 0.78 -9.90 -20.33
C PHE A 62 0.88 -9.21 -21.69
N GLU A 63 -0.13 -8.40 -22.01
CA GLU A 63 -0.24 -7.70 -23.28
C GLU A 63 -0.48 -6.21 -23.06
N ARG A 64 -0.05 -5.38 -24.01
CA ARG A 64 -0.29 -3.94 -23.95
C ARG A 64 -1.78 -3.66 -24.13
N VAL A 65 -2.35 -2.89 -23.20
CA VAL A 65 -3.67 -2.28 -23.36
C VAL A 65 -3.51 -1.00 -24.20
N PRO A 66 -4.20 -0.88 -25.35
CA PRO A 66 -4.09 0.28 -26.21
C PRO A 66 -4.84 1.48 -25.62
N GLN A 67 -4.39 2.69 -25.97
CA GLN A 67 -5.01 3.93 -25.52
C GLN A 67 -6.37 4.25 -26.17
N GLY A 68 -6.73 3.52 -27.23
CA GLY A 68 -7.92 3.82 -28.05
C GLY A 68 -7.78 5.07 -28.95
N PRO A 69 -8.90 5.59 -29.48
CA PRO A 69 -8.91 6.66 -30.47
C PRO A 69 -8.67 8.07 -29.91
N SER A 70 -8.86 8.30 -28.61
CA SER A 70 -8.59 9.59 -27.98
C SER A 70 -7.11 9.79 -27.71
N GLU A 71 -6.60 10.98 -28.02
CA GLU A 71 -5.23 11.36 -27.65
C GLU A 71 -5.19 12.15 -26.33
N PRO A 72 -4.33 11.78 -25.38
CA PRO A 72 -4.11 12.61 -24.21
C PRO A 72 -3.57 13.99 -24.60
N PRO A 73 -4.10 15.08 -24.00
CA PRO A 73 -3.61 16.42 -24.26
C PRO A 73 -2.19 16.64 -23.71
N LEU A 74 -1.47 17.64 -24.23
CA LEU A 74 -0.08 17.91 -23.85
C LEU A 74 0.12 18.17 -22.35
N TYR A 75 -0.84 18.82 -21.70
CA TYR A 75 -0.77 19.08 -20.25
C TYR A 75 -0.81 17.79 -19.40
N MET A 76 -1.28 16.67 -19.95
CA MET A 76 -1.17 15.35 -19.32
C MET A 76 0.14 14.67 -19.75
N LYS A 77 0.44 14.65 -21.06
CA LYS A 77 1.62 13.95 -21.60
C LYS A 77 2.93 14.40 -20.92
N ILE A 78 3.12 15.71 -20.69
CA ILE A 78 4.36 16.25 -20.12
C ILE A 78 4.58 15.78 -18.67
N PRO A 79 3.65 16.01 -17.71
CA PRO A 79 3.78 15.47 -16.36
C PRO A 79 3.91 13.96 -16.31
N LEU A 80 3.18 13.22 -17.16
CA LEU A 80 3.25 11.77 -17.20
C LEU A 80 4.64 11.26 -17.60
N ILE A 81 5.25 11.84 -18.65
CA ILE A 81 6.63 11.52 -19.03
C ILE A 81 7.60 11.92 -17.92
N ALA A 82 7.47 13.13 -17.39
CA ALA A 82 8.36 13.62 -16.34
C ALA A 82 8.34 12.70 -15.12
N ASN A 83 7.15 12.30 -14.67
CA ASN A 83 6.95 11.36 -13.57
C ASN A 83 7.61 10.01 -13.87
N ALA A 84 7.35 9.43 -15.06
CA ALA A 84 7.95 8.16 -15.47
C ALA A 84 9.49 8.23 -15.46
N VAL A 85 10.08 9.25 -16.10
CA VAL A 85 11.54 9.42 -16.17
C VAL A 85 12.15 9.58 -14.78
N ILE A 86 11.55 10.39 -13.91
CA ILE A 86 12.01 10.57 -12.53
C ILE A 86 11.98 9.23 -11.79
N LEU A 87 10.86 8.49 -11.87
CA LEU A 87 10.68 7.20 -11.19
C LEU A 87 11.67 6.14 -11.69
N TRP A 88 11.91 6.09 -12.99
CA TRP A 88 12.81 5.11 -13.61
C TRP A 88 14.27 5.38 -13.26
N LEU A 89 14.69 6.64 -13.23
CA LEU A 89 16.07 7.03 -12.89
C LEU A 89 16.32 7.01 -11.38
N ALA A 90 15.31 7.39 -10.57
CA ALA A 90 15.42 7.39 -9.12
C ALA A 90 15.43 5.98 -8.53
N LEU A 91 14.83 4.98 -9.18
CA LEU A 91 14.79 3.61 -8.66
C LEU A 91 16.19 3.00 -8.48
N PRO A 92 17.10 2.96 -9.49
CA PRO A 92 18.47 2.50 -9.29
C PRO A 92 19.21 3.26 -8.19
N PHE A 93 19.00 4.57 -8.11
CA PHE A 93 19.60 5.39 -7.06
C PHE A 93 19.07 5.03 -5.67
N ALA A 94 17.76 4.85 -5.52
CA ALA A 94 17.12 4.45 -4.26
C ALA A 94 17.59 3.05 -3.82
N LEU A 95 17.65 2.09 -4.74
CA LEU A 95 18.20 0.75 -4.48
C LEU A 95 19.67 0.84 -4.07
N TRP A 96 20.47 1.66 -4.75
CA TRP A 96 21.85 1.86 -4.38
C TRP A 96 21.99 2.49 -2.98
N PHE A 97 21.23 3.54 -2.69
CA PHE A 97 21.37 4.33 -1.48
C PHE A 97 20.81 3.64 -0.23
N PHE A 98 19.62 3.04 -0.32
CA PHE A 98 18.96 2.40 0.84
C PHE A 98 19.32 0.93 1.03
N PHE A 99 19.71 0.22 -0.05
CA PHE A 99 19.99 -1.21 0.03
C PHE A 99 21.48 -1.53 -0.20
N ILE A 100 22.04 -1.21 -1.37
CA ILE A 100 23.40 -1.67 -1.76
C ILE A 100 24.50 -1.02 -0.90
N LYS A 101 24.46 0.31 -0.73
CA LYS A 101 25.48 1.06 0.00
C LYS A 101 25.54 0.64 1.48
N PRO A 102 24.42 0.59 2.25
CA PRO A 102 24.46 0.11 3.63
C PRO A 102 24.85 -1.36 3.73
N TRP A 103 24.44 -2.20 2.78
CA TRP A 103 24.87 -3.60 2.76
C TRP A 103 26.38 -3.73 2.57
N ARG A 104 27.00 -2.94 1.69
CA ARG A 104 28.46 -2.95 1.50
C ARG A 104 29.21 -2.36 2.69
N GLN A 105 28.71 -1.29 3.30
CA GLN A 105 29.40 -0.57 4.37
C GLN A 105 29.24 -1.24 5.74
N GLU A 106 28.02 -1.65 6.08
CA GLU A 106 27.67 -2.14 7.41
C GLU A 106 27.51 -3.67 7.45
N ARG A 107 27.61 -4.35 6.30
CA ARG A 107 27.37 -5.80 6.13
C ARG A 107 26.00 -6.26 6.67
N ARG A 108 25.03 -5.34 6.75
CA ARG A 108 23.64 -5.61 7.18
C ARG A 108 22.63 -4.89 6.31
N ILE A 109 21.43 -5.45 6.24
CA ILE A 109 20.29 -4.81 5.58
C ILE A 109 19.60 -3.92 6.61
N THR A 110 19.55 -2.62 6.33
CA THR A 110 18.90 -1.63 7.19
C THR A 110 17.38 -1.78 7.14
N LEU A 111 16.69 -1.22 8.14
CA LEU A 111 15.23 -1.20 8.14
C LEU A 111 14.69 -0.50 6.88
N ASP A 112 15.28 0.63 6.50
CA ASP A 112 14.86 1.37 5.30
C ASP A 112 15.07 0.56 4.01
N GLY A 113 16.16 -0.21 3.91
CA GLY A 113 16.36 -1.13 2.79
C GLY A 113 15.32 -2.26 2.75
N MET A 114 14.91 -2.80 3.90
CA MET A 114 13.83 -3.78 3.98
C MET A 114 12.47 -3.17 3.65
N LEU A 115 12.20 -1.94 4.09
CA LEU A 115 10.97 -1.21 3.80
C LEU A 115 10.87 -0.87 2.30
N LEU A 116 11.97 -0.44 1.67
CA LEU A 116 12.02 -0.18 0.22
C LEU A 116 11.53 -1.39 -0.58
N ILE A 117 12.08 -2.58 -0.29
CA ILE A 117 11.69 -3.82 -1.00
C ILE A 117 10.27 -4.24 -0.59
N SER A 118 9.94 -4.15 0.69
CA SER A 118 8.61 -4.56 1.19
C SER A 118 7.48 -3.72 0.60
N MET A 119 7.66 -2.39 0.52
CA MET A 119 6.70 -1.47 -0.09
C MET A 119 6.65 -1.65 -1.61
N GLY A 120 7.78 -1.96 -2.26
CA GLY A 120 7.80 -2.32 -3.68
C GLY A 120 7.03 -3.61 -3.98
N LEU A 121 7.10 -4.60 -3.09
CA LEU A 121 6.32 -5.85 -3.22
C LEU A 121 4.85 -5.66 -2.84
N MET A 122 4.54 -4.73 -1.94
CA MET A 122 3.18 -4.37 -1.53
C MET A 122 2.30 -3.93 -2.72
N PHE A 123 2.91 -3.33 -3.76
CA PHE A 123 2.26 -2.98 -5.04
C PHE A 123 1.49 -4.14 -5.68
N PHE A 124 1.83 -5.41 -5.39
CA PHE A 124 1.05 -6.56 -5.84
C PHE A 124 -0.45 -6.48 -5.49
N GLN A 125 -0.77 -5.77 -4.42
CA GLN A 125 -2.13 -5.61 -3.96
C GLN A 125 -2.90 -4.49 -4.66
N ASP A 126 -2.26 -3.67 -5.50
CA ASP A 126 -2.88 -2.50 -6.15
C ASP A 126 -4.16 -2.88 -6.94
N PRO A 127 -4.18 -3.94 -7.77
CA PRO A 127 -5.40 -4.28 -8.51
C PRO A 127 -6.56 -4.79 -7.64
N PHE A 128 -6.37 -5.01 -6.33
CA PHE A 128 -7.43 -5.45 -5.43
C PHE A 128 -8.50 -4.36 -5.25
N LEU A 129 -8.16 -3.11 -5.56
CA LEU A 129 -9.14 -2.03 -5.61
C LEU A 129 -10.25 -2.29 -6.65
N ASN A 130 -9.96 -3.11 -7.67
CA ASN A 130 -10.89 -3.49 -8.77
C ASN A 130 -11.50 -4.89 -8.59
N TYR A 131 -11.51 -5.43 -7.36
CA TYR A 131 -11.80 -6.85 -7.12
C TYR A 131 -13.21 -7.30 -7.53
N PHE A 132 -14.23 -6.47 -7.27
CA PHE A 132 -15.63 -6.76 -7.65
C PHE A 132 -16.16 -5.86 -8.76
N ASN A 133 -15.72 -4.60 -8.77
CA ASN A 133 -16.11 -3.61 -9.74
C ASN A 133 -14.89 -2.71 -10.00
N THR A 134 -14.78 -2.17 -11.20
CA THR A 134 -13.68 -1.30 -11.58
C THR A 134 -13.85 0.07 -10.92
N TRP A 135 -13.09 0.28 -9.85
CA TRP A 135 -13.11 1.47 -9.02
C TRP A 135 -12.07 2.51 -9.43
N CYS A 136 -10.85 2.08 -9.79
CA CYS A 136 -9.77 2.94 -10.30
C CYS A 136 -9.21 2.38 -11.61
N THR A 137 -8.87 3.27 -12.54
CA THR A 137 -8.18 2.92 -13.77
C THR A 137 -6.97 3.83 -13.99
N TYR A 138 -5.94 3.28 -14.61
CA TYR A 138 -4.74 4.02 -14.99
C TYR A 138 -4.82 4.51 -16.43
N ASN A 139 -4.02 5.54 -16.71
CA ASN A 139 -3.85 6.03 -18.07
C ASN A 139 -3.05 5.04 -18.93
N THR A 140 -3.75 4.39 -19.85
CA THR A 140 -3.23 3.36 -20.79
C THR A 140 -2.21 3.91 -21.79
N TRP A 141 -2.06 5.23 -21.92
CA TRP A 141 -0.99 5.84 -22.71
C TRP A 141 0.40 5.55 -22.14
N LEU A 142 0.50 5.41 -20.81
CA LEU A 142 1.73 5.01 -20.15
C LEU A 142 2.16 3.62 -20.60
N TRP A 143 3.46 3.34 -20.46
CA TRP A 143 3.95 2.00 -20.70
C TRP A 143 3.27 1.01 -19.76
N ASN A 144 2.56 0.04 -20.34
CA ASN A 144 1.77 -0.94 -19.61
C ASN A 144 1.83 -2.32 -20.29
N ARG A 145 1.49 -3.36 -19.52
CA ARG A 145 1.36 -4.76 -19.97
C ARG A 145 0.11 -5.42 -19.37
N GLY A 146 -0.97 -4.65 -19.23
CA GLY A 146 -2.19 -5.11 -18.55
C GLY A 146 -2.01 -5.18 -17.05
N SER A 147 -2.79 -6.05 -16.39
CA SER A 147 -2.68 -6.33 -14.96
C SER A 147 -2.77 -7.83 -14.68
N TRP A 148 -2.38 -8.22 -13.46
CA TRP A 148 -2.57 -9.60 -12.98
C TRP A 148 -3.92 -9.80 -12.27
N ALA A 149 -4.82 -8.81 -12.31
CA ALA A 149 -6.12 -8.86 -11.65
C ALA A 149 -6.94 -10.13 -11.98
N PRO A 150 -6.98 -10.64 -13.24
CA PRO A 150 -7.77 -11.83 -13.59
C PRO A 150 -7.26 -13.12 -12.94
N TYR A 151 -6.01 -13.14 -12.49
CA TYR A 151 -5.41 -14.28 -11.80
C TYR A 151 -5.55 -14.21 -10.29
N LEU A 152 -6.11 -13.12 -9.75
CA LEU A 152 -6.40 -13.02 -8.33
C LEU A 152 -7.54 -13.97 -7.96
N PRO A 153 -7.37 -14.82 -6.94
CA PRO A 153 -8.44 -15.70 -6.51
C PRO A 153 -9.67 -14.90 -6.10
N GLY A 154 -10.84 -15.24 -6.65
CA GLY A 154 -12.13 -14.66 -6.28
C GLY A 154 -12.50 -13.33 -6.93
N THR A 155 -11.68 -12.79 -7.84
CA THR A 155 -12.06 -11.62 -8.65
C THR A 155 -13.29 -11.92 -9.51
N THR A 156 -14.14 -10.92 -9.70
CA THR A 156 -15.28 -10.99 -10.63
C THR A 156 -15.12 -10.05 -11.83
N ALA A 157 -13.94 -9.48 -12.01
CA ALA A 157 -13.66 -8.56 -13.10
C ALA A 157 -13.69 -9.30 -14.45
N SER A 158 -14.57 -8.85 -15.36
CA SER A 158 -14.75 -9.41 -16.71
C SER A 158 -13.73 -8.85 -17.71
N GLU A 159 -12.45 -8.95 -17.37
CA GLU A 159 -11.32 -8.48 -18.16
C GLU A 159 -10.94 -9.45 -19.29
N GLU A 160 -10.45 -8.92 -20.41
CA GLU A 160 -9.97 -9.68 -21.56
C GLU A 160 -8.54 -9.25 -21.93
N PRO A 161 -7.72 -10.13 -22.54
CA PRO A 161 -6.40 -9.73 -23.04
C PRO A 161 -6.49 -8.50 -23.97
N GLY A 162 -5.74 -7.44 -23.64
CA GLY A 162 -5.79 -6.16 -24.35
C GLY A 162 -6.96 -5.23 -23.97
N ALA A 163 -7.93 -5.70 -23.17
CA ALA A 163 -9.10 -4.97 -22.71
C ALA A 163 -9.29 -5.19 -21.19
N MET A 164 -8.44 -4.53 -20.41
CA MET A 164 -8.29 -4.74 -18.96
C MET A 164 -7.70 -3.50 -18.30
N VAL A 165 -7.69 -3.45 -16.96
CA VAL A 165 -6.98 -2.39 -16.25
C VAL A 165 -5.48 -2.48 -16.57
N ALA A 166 -4.89 -1.34 -16.94
CA ALA A 166 -3.54 -1.26 -17.45
C ALA A 166 -2.56 -0.75 -16.40
N GLU A 167 -1.90 -1.65 -15.66
CA GLU A 167 -0.95 -1.27 -14.62
C GLU A 167 0.33 -0.66 -15.24
N PRO A 168 0.69 0.61 -14.94
CA PRO A 168 1.92 1.22 -15.39
C PRO A 168 3.10 0.75 -14.51
N LEU A 169 3.49 -0.52 -14.65
CA LEU A 169 4.47 -1.20 -13.77
C LEU A 169 5.73 -0.39 -13.48
N LEU A 170 6.34 0.20 -14.51
CA LEU A 170 7.59 0.92 -14.38
C LEU A 170 7.44 2.23 -13.61
N THR A 171 6.21 2.73 -13.46
CA THR A 171 5.89 3.96 -12.74
C THR A 171 5.35 3.63 -11.35
N ASN A 172 4.38 2.72 -11.25
CA ASN A 172 3.76 2.36 -9.97
C ASN A 172 4.74 1.62 -9.06
N ALA A 173 5.46 0.59 -9.54
CA ALA A 173 6.34 -0.19 -8.66
C ALA A 173 7.43 0.69 -7.99
N PRO A 174 8.10 1.62 -8.70
CA PRO A 174 9.01 2.56 -8.04
C PRO A 174 8.31 3.56 -7.12
N GLY A 175 7.13 4.06 -7.52
CA GLY A 175 6.33 4.99 -6.71
C GLY A 175 5.96 4.38 -5.35
N TYR A 176 5.49 3.13 -5.37
CA TYR A 176 5.24 2.35 -4.17
C TYR A 176 6.53 2.04 -3.40
N ALA A 177 7.61 1.62 -4.07
CA ALA A 177 8.84 1.24 -3.39
C ALA A 177 9.49 2.42 -2.65
N TYR A 178 9.91 3.46 -3.38
CA TYR A 178 10.68 4.55 -2.81
C TYR A 178 9.83 5.79 -2.54
N GLY A 179 8.78 6.07 -3.33
CA GLY A 179 7.91 7.23 -3.10
C GLY A 179 7.21 7.15 -1.74
N VAL A 180 6.50 6.05 -1.49
CA VAL A 180 5.85 5.78 -0.18
C VAL A 180 6.88 5.74 0.95
N LEU A 181 8.07 5.17 0.71
CA LEU A 181 9.15 5.16 1.71
C LEU A 181 9.61 6.59 2.06
N LEU A 182 9.82 7.45 1.07
CA LEU A 182 10.24 8.84 1.30
C LEU A 182 9.17 9.62 2.07
N ILE A 183 7.89 9.47 1.71
CA ILE A 183 6.78 10.08 2.45
C ILE A 183 6.77 9.55 3.89
N THR A 184 7.03 8.25 4.09
CA THR A 184 7.13 7.63 5.42
C THR A 184 8.29 8.19 6.24
N ILE A 185 9.47 8.40 5.62
CA ILE A 185 10.63 9.01 6.26
C ILE A 185 10.33 10.45 6.70
N ILE A 186 9.68 11.22 5.82
CA ILE A 186 9.25 12.60 6.08
C ILE A 186 8.21 12.61 7.22
N GLY A 187 7.20 11.74 7.17
CA GLY A 187 6.20 11.59 8.24
C GLY A 187 6.86 11.27 9.59
N CYS A 188 7.83 10.36 9.62
CA CYS A 188 8.62 10.08 10.82
C CYS A 188 9.41 11.32 11.31
N ALA A 189 9.94 12.14 10.40
CA ALA A 189 10.64 13.38 10.75
C ALA A 189 9.69 14.43 11.35
N ILE A 190 8.47 14.53 10.81
CA ILE A 190 7.39 15.37 11.35
C ILE A 190 7.01 14.89 12.75
N MET A 191 6.82 13.59 12.96
CA MET A 191 6.54 13.01 14.28
C MET A 191 7.66 13.34 15.30
N ARG A 192 8.94 13.24 14.90
CA ARG A 192 10.08 13.64 15.74
C ARG A 192 10.02 15.13 16.10
N LYS A 193 9.72 16.00 15.13
CA LYS A 193 9.63 17.44 15.32
C LYS A 193 8.48 17.84 16.25
N ILE A 194 7.32 17.17 16.13
CA ILE A 194 6.18 17.37 17.03
C ILE A 194 6.57 16.98 18.46
N LYS A 195 7.17 15.80 18.65
CA LYS A 195 7.58 15.30 19.96
C LYS A 195 8.67 16.16 20.60
N ALA A 196 9.61 16.69 19.81
CA ALA A 196 10.62 17.64 20.29
C ALA A 196 10.01 18.95 20.81
N ARG A 197 8.93 19.44 20.18
CA ARG A 197 8.21 20.64 20.64
C ARG A 197 7.22 20.36 21.77
N ARG A 198 6.67 19.15 21.84
CA ARG A 198 5.67 18.73 22.84
C ARG A 198 6.04 17.34 23.39
N PRO A 199 7.01 17.25 24.32
CA PRO A 199 7.51 15.95 24.82
C PRO A 199 6.43 15.10 25.49
N ASN A 200 5.46 15.74 26.15
CA ASN A 200 4.36 15.08 26.86
C ASN A 200 3.18 14.69 25.96
N ILE A 201 3.32 14.72 24.63
CA ILE A 201 2.26 14.27 23.73
C ILE A 201 2.09 12.76 23.82
N SER A 202 0.84 12.30 23.96
CA SER A 202 0.55 10.86 23.94
C SER A 202 0.78 10.28 22.55
N ASN A 203 1.15 8.99 22.48
CA ASN A 203 1.34 8.30 21.20
C ASN A 203 0.06 8.35 20.34
N LEU A 204 -1.11 8.19 20.94
CA LEU A 204 -2.39 8.29 20.22
C LEU A 204 -2.55 9.67 19.55
N ARG A 205 -2.29 10.75 20.27
CA ARG A 205 -2.41 12.11 19.72
C ARG A 205 -1.38 12.36 18.61
N LEU A 206 -0.17 11.82 18.74
CA LEU A 206 0.85 11.88 17.70
C LEU A 206 0.41 11.14 16.42
N ILE A 207 -0.19 9.96 16.58
CA ILE A 207 -0.73 9.15 15.47
C ILE A 207 -1.86 9.90 14.77
N LEU A 208 -2.84 10.43 15.52
CA LEU A 208 -3.97 11.17 14.95
C LEU A 208 -3.54 12.44 14.20
N ILE A 209 -2.56 13.17 14.72
CA ILE A 209 -1.99 14.34 14.01
C ILE A 209 -1.29 13.89 12.72
N THR A 210 -0.53 12.79 12.77
CA THR A 210 0.14 12.24 11.58
C THR A 210 -0.87 11.81 10.53
N TYR A 211 -1.98 11.20 10.94
CA TYR A 211 -3.10 10.85 10.07
C TYR A 211 -3.74 12.06 9.41
N ALA A 212 -4.04 13.10 10.17
CA ALA A 212 -4.60 14.34 9.62
C ALA A 212 -3.63 15.01 8.61
N ILE A 213 -2.33 15.02 8.89
CA ILE A 213 -1.32 15.54 7.97
C ILE A 213 -1.23 14.68 6.71
N ALA A 214 -1.24 13.35 6.85
CA ALA A 214 -1.20 12.43 5.72
C ALA A 214 -2.42 12.60 4.81
N PHE A 215 -3.62 12.71 5.38
CA PHE A 215 -4.86 13.01 4.63
C PHE A 215 -4.78 14.32 3.85
N VAL A 216 -4.31 15.40 4.47
CA VAL A 216 -4.19 16.70 3.79
C VAL A 216 -3.12 16.66 2.71
N PHE A 217 -1.99 16.00 2.99
CA PHE A 217 -0.93 15.82 1.99
C PHE A 217 -1.44 15.01 0.79
N ASP A 218 -2.21 13.96 1.04
CA ASP A 218 -2.82 13.14 0.01
C ASP A 218 -3.79 13.95 -0.85
N PHE A 219 -4.69 14.72 -0.25
CA PHE A 219 -5.54 15.66 -1.00
C PHE A 219 -4.74 16.60 -1.91
N VAL A 220 -3.66 17.21 -1.40
CA VAL A 220 -2.84 18.13 -2.21
C VAL A 220 -2.10 17.41 -3.33
N MET A 221 -1.50 16.26 -3.04
CA MET A 221 -0.71 15.50 -4.02
C MET A 221 -1.62 14.82 -5.05
N GLU A 222 -2.61 14.08 -4.60
CA GLU A 222 -3.46 13.26 -5.44
C GLU A 222 -4.56 14.09 -6.12
N ALA A 223 -5.42 14.74 -5.34
CA ALA A 223 -6.60 15.43 -5.87
C ALA A 223 -6.24 16.66 -6.72
N LEU A 224 -5.19 17.39 -6.35
CA LEU A 224 -4.81 18.63 -7.04
C LEU A 224 -3.70 18.44 -8.08
N VAL A 225 -2.93 17.34 -8.04
CA VAL A 225 -1.81 17.12 -8.98
C VAL A 225 -1.94 15.82 -9.75
N LEU A 226 -2.00 14.64 -9.11
CA LEU A 226 -1.96 13.36 -9.84
C LEU A 226 -3.21 13.09 -10.67
N LEU A 227 -4.40 13.31 -10.11
CA LEU A 227 -5.66 13.10 -10.83
C LEU A 227 -5.83 14.12 -11.99
N PRO A 228 -5.63 15.43 -11.80
CA PRO A 228 -5.73 16.39 -12.90
C PRO A 228 -4.71 16.16 -14.02
N THR A 229 -3.49 15.71 -13.67
CA THR A 229 -2.47 15.35 -14.68
C THR A 229 -2.77 14.02 -15.39
N GLY A 230 -3.78 13.28 -14.94
CA GLY A 230 -4.29 12.10 -15.62
C GLY A 230 -3.39 10.87 -15.47
N LEU A 231 -2.76 10.68 -14.30
CA LEU A 231 -1.99 9.46 -14.00
C LEU A 231 -2.91 8.25 -13.84
N TYR A 232 -3.99 8.43 -13.09
CA TYR A 232 -5.10 7.50 -12.89
C TYR A 232 -6.38 8.28 -12.61
N THR A 233 -7.51 7.57 -12.54
CA THR A 233 -8.84 8.14 -12.29
C THR A 233 -9.67 7.18 -11.46
N TYR A 234 -10.61 7.69 -10.66
CA TYR A 234 -11.56 6.89 -9.89
C TYR A 234 -12.96 6.92 -10.52
N PRO A 235 -13.21 6.25 -11.66
CA PRO A 235 -14.51 6.34 -12.33
C PRO A 235 -15.64 5.73 -11.50
N GLY A 236 -15.37 4.72 -10.67
CA GLY A 236 -16.35 4.11 -9.78
C GLY A 236 -16.52 4.82 -8.43
N ALA A 237 -16.00 6.03 -8.25
CA ALA A 237 -16.11 6.74 -6.97
C ALA A 237 -17.55 7.13 -6.63
N ILE A 238 -17.92 7.07 -5.35
CA ILE A 238 -19.21 7.59 -4.86
C ILE A 238 -19.18 9.12 -4.99
N GLN A 239 -19.94 9.65 -5.93
CA GLN A 239 -19.91 11.05 -6.34
C GLN A 239 -20.33 11.97 -5.18
N ALA A 240 -21.30 11.57 -4.37
CA ALA A 240 -21.79 12.36 -3.23
C ALA A 240 -20.71 12.68 -2.17
N VAL A 241 -19.63 11.90 -2.12
CA VAL A 241 -18.53 12.05 -1.14
C VAL A 241 -17.18 12.24 -1.84
N SER A 242 -17.21 12.83 -3.04
CA SER A 242 -16.04 13.08 -3.87
C SER A 242 -15.84 14.57 -4.15
N PHE A 243 -14.59 15.00 -4.14
CA PHE A 243 -14.19 16.31 -4.67
C PHE A 243 -14.20 16.26 -6.21
N ASN A 244 -14.70 17.32 -6.87
CA ASN A 244 -14.90 17.38 -8.33
C ASN A 244 -15.67 16.18 -8.91
N ALA A 245 -16.72 15.74 -8.20
CA ALA A 245 -17.61 14.67 -8.63
C ALA A 245 -18.11 14.86 -10.07
N GLY A 246 -18.16 13.77 -10.83
CA GLY A 246 -18.61 13.77 -12.23
C GLY A 246 -17.54 14.23 -13.24
N THR A 247 -16.30 14.44 -12.80
CA THR A 247 -15.15 14.70 -13.70
C THR A 247 -14.22 13.50 -13.76
N TYR A 248 -13.33 13.44 -14.76
CA TYR A 248 -12.30 12.39 -14.81
C TYR A 248 -11.33 12.43 -13.62
N TYR A 249 -11.17 13.58 -12.96
CA TYR A 249 -10.25 13.80 -11.86
C TYR A 249 -10.97 13.91 -10.51
N GLN A 250 -12.15 13.29 -10.40
CA GLN A 250 -12.86 13.21 -9.13
C GLN A 250 -12.02 12.46 -8.09
N TRP A 251 -11.96 13.02 -6.89
CA TRP A 251 -11.20 12.46 -5.78
C TRP A 251 -12.15 12.05 -4.65
N PRO A 252 -12.33 10.73 -4.42
CA PRO A 252 -13.15 10.27 -3.31
C PRO A 252 -12.51 10.65 -1.98
N VAL A 253 -13.23 11.35 -1.10
CA VAL A 253 -12.66 11.78 0.21
C VAL A 253 -12.24 10.58 1.05
N TYR A 254 -12.93 9.44 0.87
CA TYR A 254 -12.59 8.20 1.53
C TYR A 254 -11.28 7.57 1.02
N GLU A 255 -10.82 7.91 -0.19
CA GLU A 255 -9.49 7.52 -0.66
C GLU A 255 -8.41 8.14 0.21
N GLY A 256 -8.49 9.44 0.47
CA GLY A 256 -7.57 10.11 1.39
C GLY A 256 -7.62 9.55 2.80
N LEU A 257 -8.79 9.09 3.26
CA LEU A 257 -8.91 8.45 4.56
C LEU A 257 -8.19 7.09 4.60
N MET A 258 -8.30 6.30 3.52
CA MET A 258 -7.66 5.00 3.37
C MET A 258 -6.13 5.16 3.23
N TRP A 259 -5.66 5.98 2.29
CA TRP A 259 -4.25 6.28 2.10
C TRP A 259 -3.61 6.97 3.30
N GLY A 260 -4.30 7.91 3.93
CA GLY A 260 -3.87 8.50 5.20
C GLY A 260 -3.69 7.44 6.29
N GLY A 261 -4.53 6.40 6.29
CA GLY A 261 -4.46 5.26 7.20
C GLY A 261 -3.22 4.41 6.96
N VAL A 262 -3.01 4.00 5.70
CA VAL A 262 -1.81 3.27 5.26
C VAL A 262 -0.55 4.03 5.62
N GLN A 263 -0.48 5.30 5.21
CA GLN A 263 0.71 6.12 5.41
C GLN A 263 1.01 6.33 6.90
N THR A 264 -0.02 6.50 7.72
CA THR A 264 0.14 6.60 9.18
C THR A 264 0.60 5.29 9.79
N ALA A 265 0.03 4.16 9.37
CA ALA A 265 0.42 2.85 9.85
C ALA A 265 1.88 2.53 9.51
N LEU A 266 2.32 2.85 8.28
CA LEU A 266 3.72 2.72 7.86
C LEU A 266 4.65 3.66 8.65
N CYS A 267 4.23 4.90 8.92
CA CYS A 267 4.97 5.80 9.81
C CYS A 267 5.09 5.22 11.22
N CYS A 268 4.01 4.66 11.78
CA CYS A 268 4.03 4.03 13.09
C CYS A 268 4.97 2.83 13.13
N LEU A 269 4.91 1.97 12.10
CA LEU A 269 5.77 0.80 11.96
C LEU A 269 7.26 1.21 11.96
N ARG A 270 7.60 2.30 11.25
CA ARG A 270 8.98 2.80 11.15
C ARG A 270 9.42 3.66 12.35
N TYR A 271 8.50 4.39 12.98
CA TYR A 271 8.81 5.35 14.05
C TYR A 271 8.90 4.70 15.43
N PHE A 272 8.00 3.77 15.76
CA PHE A 272 7.95 3.13 17.07
C PHE A 272 8.85 1.89 17.09
N THR A 273 10.16 2.12 17.19
CA THR A 273 11.17 1.07 17.33
C THR A 273 11.60 0.88 18.78
N ASP A 274 12.14 -0.29 19.11
CA ASP A 274 12.84 -0.54 20.36
C ASP A 274 14.22 0.15 20.40
N ASP A 275 14.94 0.01 21.52
CA ASP A 275 16.29 0.59 21.72
C ASP A 275 17.34 0.04 20.73
N ARG A 276 17.03 -1.08 20.08
CA ARG A 276 17.87 -1.70 19.04
C ARG A 276 17.44 -1.30 17.63
N GLY A 277 16.48 -0.37 17.50
CA GLY A 277 15.95 0.10 16.22
C GLY A 277 15.07 -0.94 15.51
N ARG A 278 14.52 -1.91 16.22
CA ARG A 278 13.66 -2.97 15.67
C ARG A 278 12.19 -2.58 15.80
N THR A 279 11.42 -2.85 14.76
CA THR A 279 9.97 -2.65 14.72
C THR A 279 9.22 -3.70 15.55
N VAL A 280 7.92 -3.48 15.78
CA VAL A 280 7.05 -4.46 16.44
C VAL A 280 7.03 -5.82 15.74
N MET A 281 7.25 -5.85 14.43
CA MET A 281 7.25 -7.07 13.60
C MET A 281 8.48 -7.95 13.84
N GLU A 282 9.53 -7.38 14.42
CA GLU A 282 10.82 -8.04 14.66
C GLU A 282 10.92 -8.59 16.08
N ARG A 283 9.89 -8.42 16.92
CA ARG A 283 9.89 -8.87 18.31
C ARG A 283 9.98 -10.40 18.39
N GLY A 284 11.07 -10.88 18.99
CA GLY A 284 11.38 -12.30 19.10
C GLY A 284 12.42 -12.80 18.08
N LEU A 285 13.02 -11.91 17.28
CA LEU A 285 14.07 -12.28 16.33
C LEU A 285 15.27 -12.96 17.00
N ASP A 286 15.59 -12.60 18.25
CA ASP A 286 16.68 -13.22 19.03
C ASP A 286 16.43 -14.72 19.30
N GLY A 287 15.16 -15.18 19.22
CA GLY A 287 14.78 -16.59 19.36
C GLY A 287 14.86 -17.40 18.05
N VAL A 288 15.28 -16.80 16.94
CA VAL A 288 15.43 -17.47 15.64
C VAL A 288 16.82 -18.10 15.54
N ARG A 289 16.88 -19.43 15.75
CA ARG A 289 18.09 -20.22 15.59
C ARG A 289 18.48 -20.31 14.10
N GLY A 290 19.73 -19.95 13.78
CA GLY A 290 20.29 -20.05 12.43
C GLY A 290 21.34 -18.97 12.15
N GLY A 291 22.01 -19.07 11.00
CA GLY A 291 22.99 -18.08 10.56
C GLY A 291 22.37 -16.73 10.18
N PHE A 292 23.23 -15.72 9.99
CA PHE A 292 22.86 -14.34 9.69
C PHE A 292 21.83 -14.20 8.56
N VAL A 293 22.00 -14.95 7.47
CA VAL A 293 21.10 -14.94 6.30
C VAL A 293 19.67 -15.33 6.69
N ARG A 294 19.51 -16.41 7.47
CA ARG A 294 18.18 -16.88 7.90
C ARG A 294 17.50 -15.86 8.79
N GLN A 295 18.23 -15.23 9.69
CA GLN A 295 17.69 -14.18 10.56
C GLN A 295 17.26 -12.95 9.74
N GLN A 296 18.09 -12.47 8.81
CA GLN A 296 17.74 -11.31 7.96
C GLN A 296 16.55 -11.62 7.05
N PHE A 297 16.45 -12.82 6.49
CA PHE A 297 15.33 -13.19 5.64
C PHE A 297 14.02 -13.34 6.46
N THR A 298 14.08 -13.97 7.64
CA THR A 298 12.93 -14.06 8.55
C THR A 298 12.45 -12.67 8.96
N ARG A 299 13.40 -11.77 9.27
CA ARG A 299 13.15 -10.37 9.58
C ARG A 299 12.47 -9.64 8.42
N PHE A 300 12.99 -9.80 7.21
CA PHE A 300 12.41 -9.23 5.99
C PHE A 300 10.97 -9.72 5.77
N LEU A 301 10.71 -11.03 5.83
CA LEU A 301 9.37 -11.58 5.64
C LEU A 301 8.37 -11.07 6.69
N ALA A 302 8.81 -10.91 7.95
CA ALA A 302 7.95 -10.35 9.00
C ALA A 302 7.64 -8.86 8.75
N ILE A 303 8.61 -8.07 8.31
CA ILE A 303 8.38 -6.66 7.93
C ILE A 303 7.47 -6.59 6.70
N PHE A 304 7.71 -7.42 5.69
CA PHE A 304 6.88 -7.50 4.49
C PHE A 304 5.43 -7.86 4.84
N ALA A 305 5.20 -8.82 5.75
CA ALA A 305 3.87 -9.12 6.26
C ALA A 305 3.23 -7.90 6.93
N GLY A 306 3.99 -7.15 7.74
CA GLY A 306 3.51 -5.94 8.40
C GLY A 306 3.14 -4.82 7.43
N VAL A 307 3.99 -4.54 6.44
CA VAL A 307 3.75 -3.55 5.38
C VAL A 307 2.54 -3.95 4.55
N SER A 308 2.50 -5.20 4.09
CA SER A 308 1.38 -5.74 3.33
C SER A 308 0.06 -5.71 4.12
N ALA A 309 0.09 -5.99 5.42
CA ALA A 309 -1.08 -5.91 6.28
C ALA A 309 -1.58 -4.46 6.45
N CYS A 310 -0.67 -3.47 6.54
CA CYS A 310 -1.07 -2.07 6.60
C CYS A 310 -1.88 -1.69 5.36
N PHE A 311 -1.40 -2.05 4.17
CA PHE A 311 -2.13 -1.78 2.93
C PHE A 311 -3.42 -2.59 2.82
N PHE A 312 -3.37 -3.88 3.14
CA PHE A 312 -4.55 -4.74 3.07
C PHE A 312 -5.71 -4.24 3.95
N PHE A 313 -5.45 -3.96 5.23
CA PHE A 313 -6.51 -3.60 6.17
C PHE A 313 -6.97 -2.15 6.07
N PHE A 314 -6.06 -1.21 5.81
CA PHE A 314 -6.42 0.22 5.75
C PHE A 314 -6.85 0.67 4.36
N TYR A 315 -6.50 -0.07 3.31
CA TYR A 315 -6.84 0.27 1.93
C TYR A 315 -7.72 -0.78 1.26
N ASN A 316 -7.22 -2.01 1.06
CA ASN A 316 -7.95 -2.98 0.24
C ASN A 316 -9.31 -3.40 0.83
N VAL A 317 -9.37 -3.73 2.12
CA VAL A 317 -10.64 -4.12 2.76
C VAL A 317 -11.72 -3.03 2.61
N PRO A 318 -11.48 -1.76 3.00
CA PRO A 318 -12.47 -0.72 2.79
C PRO A 318 -12.71 -0.40 1.30
N ALA A 319 -11.67 -0.39 0.46
CA ALA A 319 -11.82 -0.11 -0.98
C ALA A 319 -12.68 -1.15 -1.67
N ILE A 320 -12.51 -2.45 -1.38
CA ILE A 320 -13.33 -3.53 -1.93
C ILE A 320 -14.80 -3.34 -1.54
N TYR A 321 -15.08 -3.00 -0.27
CA TYR A 321 -16.44 -2.73 0.20
C TYR A 321 -17.05 -1.48 -0.44
N LEU A 322 -16.29 -0.41 -0.61
CA LEU A 322 -16.77 0.83 -1.22
C LEU A 322 -16.91 0.71 -2.75
N GLY A 323 -16.05 -0.06 -3.41
CA GLY A 323 -16.19 -0.44 -4.82
C GLY A 323 -17.45 -1.26 -5.07
N MET A 324 -17.95 -1.96 -4.04
CA MET A 324 -19.29 -2.53 -4.05
C MET A 324 -20.42 -1.48 -3.93
N HIS A 325 -20.16 -0.19 -4.10
CA HIS A 325 -21.16 0.87 -4.09
C HIS A 325 -20.85 1.93 -5.16
N ALA A 326 -20.13 1.54 -6.22
CA ALA A 326 -19.75 2.44 -7.30
C ALA A 326 -20.95 3.10 -7.99
N ASP A 327 -20.85 4.43 -8.14
CA ASP A 327 -21.77 5.28 -8.89
C ASP A 327 -21.54 5.16 -10.40
N PRO A 328 -22.40 5.77 -11.25
CA PRO A 328 -22.18 5.81 -12.69
C PRO A 328 -20.80 6.41 -13.03
N TRP A 329 -20.10 5.75 -13.95
CA TRP A 329 -18.86 6.30 -14.49
C TRP A 329 -19.11 7.68 -15.12
N PRO A 330 -18.34 8.72 -14.77
CA PRO A 330 -18.52 10.05 -15.34
C PRO A 330 -18.41 10.06 -16.87
N GLU A 331 -19.27 10.80 -17.57
CA GLU A 331 -19.16 10.97 -19.03
C GLU A 331 -17.79 11.54 -19.43
N ASP A 332 -17.27 12.45 -18.62
CA ASP A 332 -15.94 13.05 -18.78
C ASP A 332 -14.82 11.98 -18.67
N HIS A 333 -15.00 10.93 -17.88
CA HIS A 333 -14.10 9.79 -17.93
C HIS A 333 -14.33 8.96 -19.21
N GLN A 334 -15.58 8.58 -19.49
CA GLN A 334 -15.93 7.64 -20.55
C GLN A 334 -15.51 8.12 -21.95
N LYS A 335 -15.62 9.41 -22.25
CA LYS A 335 -15.24 9.96 -23.56
C LYS A 335 -13.74 9.96 -23.82
N ARG A 336 -12.90 9.68 -22.81
CA ARG A 336 -11.43 9.62 -22.94
C ARG A 336 -11.00 8.16 -22.97
N SER A 337 -10.80 7.61 -24.16
CA SER A 337 -10.50 6.19 -24.33
C SER A 337 -9.27 5.71 -23.54
N TYR A 338 -8.30 6.60 -23.33
CA TYR A 338 -7.06 6.29 -22.62
C TYR A 338 -7.24 6.06 -21.11
N PHE A 339 -8.40 6.40 -20.52
CA PHE A 339 -8.74 6.05 -19.13
C PHE A 339 -9.63 4.81 -18.99
N ASN A 340 -10.27 4.37 -20.08
CA ASN A 340 -11.23 3.27 -20.05
C ASN A 340 -10.54 1.89 -20.13
N GLY A 341 -9.50 1.78 -20.97
CA GLY A 341 -8.78 0.51 -21.17
C GLY A 341 -9.58 -0.55 -21.93
N GLY A 342 -10.67 -0.16 -22.60
CA GLY A 342 -11.49 -1.05 -23.41
C GLY A 342 -12.33 -2.03 -22.59
N ILE A 343 -12.52 -1.77 -21.30
CA ILE A 343 -13.24 -2.66 -20.38
C ILE A 343 -14.76 -2.54 -20.60
N CYS A 344 -15.24 -1.37 -21.04
CA CYS A 344 -16.65 -1.08 -21.24
C CYS A 344 -16.89 0.09 -22.20
N GLY A 345 -18.15 0.33 -22.57
CA GLY A 345 -18.56 1.50 -23.36
C GLY A 345 -18.27 1.34 -24.85
N GLU A 346 -17.91 2.43 -25.53
CA GLU A 346 -17.77 2.43 -26.99
C GLU A 346 -16.70 1.41 -27.44
N GLY A 347 -17.03 0.59 -28.43
CA GLY A 347 -16.15 -0.46 -28.94
C GLY A 347 -16.24 -1.79 -28.18
N THR A 348 -17.14 -1.89 -27.21
CA THR A 348 -17.41 -3.13 -26.45
C THR A 348 -18.90 -3.50 -26.52
N ASP A 349 -19.24 -4.73 -26.14
CA ASP A 349 -20.61 -5.21 -25.96
C ASP A 349 -21.11 -5.06 -24.51
N LYS A 350 -20.30 -4.46 -23.63
CA LYS A 350 -20.56 -4.31 -22.19
C LYS A 350 -20.79 -2.83 -21.85
N PRO A 351 -21.92 -2.46 -21.22
CA PRO A 351 -22.10 -1.12 -20.69
C PRO A 351 -21.08 -0.86 -19.56
N CYS A 352 -20.70 0.40 -19.36
CA CYS A 352 -19.84 0.76 -18.23
C CYS A 352 -20.54 0.55 -16.90
N PRO A 353 -19.79 0.26 -15.82
CA PRO A 353 -20.35 0.05 -14.50
C PRO A 353 -21.33 1.16 -14.10
N HIS A 354 -22.52 0.73 -13.67
CA HIS A 354 -23.62 1.61 -13.31
C HIS A 354 -24.43 0.96 -12.17
N PRO A 355 -24.94 1.72 -11.19
CA PRO A 355 -25.71 1.19 -10.07
C PRO A 355 -26.95 0.40 -10.50
N ASP A 356 -27.59 0.78 -11.61
CA ASP A 356 -28.79 0.09 -12.12
C ASP A 356 -28.49 -1.29 -12.73
N LEU A 357 -27.24 -1.60 -13.05
CA LEU A 357 -26.88 -2.89 -13.65
C LEU A 357 -26.89 -4.01 -12.61
N PRO A 358 -27.10 -5.28 -13.02
CA PRO A 358 -27.18 -6.40 -12.10
C PRO A 358 -25.94 -6.60 -11.25
N MET A 359 -26.11 -6.34 -9.96
CA MET A 359 -25.25 -6.77 -8.86
C MET A 359 -26.14 -7.09 -7.68
N HIS A 360 -25.81 -8.11 -6.88
CA HIS A 360 -26.61 -8.48 -5.71
C HIS A 360 -26.57 -7.39 -4.63
N ARG A 361 -27.43 -6.37 -4.75
CA ARG A 361 -27.60 -5.24 -3.84
C ARG A 361 -29.07 -4.79 -3.85
N ASN A 362 -29.41 -3.88 -2.94
CA ASN A 362 -30.75 -3.28 -2.93
C ASN A 362 -30.89 -2.35 -4.15
N HIS A 363 -32.06 -2.36 -4.79
CA HIS A 363 -32.44 -1.44 -5.88
C HIS A 363 -31.59 -1.52 -7.16
N THR A 364 -31.02 -2.68 -7.47
CA THR A 364 -30.31 -2.93 -8.74
C THR A 364 -31.18 -3.73 -9.71
N GLY A 365 -30.80 -3.75 -10.98
CA GLY A 365 -31.41 -4.66 -11.94
C GLY A 365 -31.19 -6.12 -11.57
N TYR A 366 -32.08 -7.01 -12.00
CA TYR A 366 -31.96 -8.44 -11.78
C TYR A 366 -32.41 -9.23 -13.00
N ILE A 367 -31.98 -10.50 -13.08
CA ILE A 367 -32.48 -11.43 -14.08
C ILE A 367 -33.72 -12.12 -13.49
N ASN A 368 -34.87 -11.95 -14.14
CA ASN A 368 -36.11 -12.60 -13.71
C ASN A 368 -36.10 -14.11 -14.05
N THR A 369 -37.14 -14.83 -13.64
CA THR A 369 -37.29 -16.28 -13.90
C THR A 369 -37.39 -16.63 -15.39
N ASP A 370 -37.72 -15.66 -16.24
CA ASP A 370 -37.80 -15.81 -17.69
C ASP A 370 -36.45 -15.53 -18.38
N GLY A 371 -35.39 -15.25 -17.61
CA GLY A 371 -34.05 -14.94 -18.13
C GLY A 371 -33.91 -13.51 -18.67
N GLN A 372 -34.85 -12.62 -18.37
CA GLN A 372 -34.85 -11.23 -18.85
C GLN A 372 -34.25 -10.29 -17.81
N LEU A 373 -33.50 -9.29 -18.27
CA LEU A 373 -33.02 -8.20 -17.44
C LEU A 373 -34.18 -7.25 -17.09
N VAL A 374 -34.49 -7.15 -15.80
CA VAL A 374 -35.43 -6.18 -15.24
C VAL A 374 -34.62 -5.09 -14.55
N LEU A 375 -34.74 -3.86 -15.04
CA LEU A 375 -34.13 -2.68 -14.42
C LEU A 375 -35.04 -2.09 -13.33
N PRO A 376 -34.48 -1.32 -12.38
CA PRO A 376 -35.27 -0.56 -11.42
C PRO A 376 -36.30 0.36 -12.10
N GLU A 377 -37.38 0.67 -11.40
CA GLU A 377 -38.43 1.56 -11.93
C GLU A 377 -37.83 2.94 -12.30
N GLY A 378 -38.06 3.38 -13.55
CA GLY A 378 -37.52 4.63 -14.08
C GLY A 378 -36.07 4.56 -14.58
N ALA A 379 -35.37 3.45 -14.38
CA ALA A 379 -34.03 3.26 -14.92
C ALA A 379 -34.06 2.83 -16.39
N THR A 380 -33.08 3.29 -17.15
CA THR A 380 -32.84 2.86 -18.53
C THR A 380 -31.45 2.27 -18.65
N MET A 381 -31.22 1.46 -19.68
CA MET A 381 -29.87 0.97 -19.95
C MET A 381 -28.88 2.14 -20.07
N PRO A 382 -27.70 2.05 -19.42
CA PRO A 382 -26.69 3.10 -19.51
C PRO A 382 -26.33 3.39 -20.96
N THR A 383 -26.38 4.67 -21.34
CA THR A 383 -26.04 5.09 -22.69
C THR A 383 -24.54 5.01 -22.92
N VAL A 384 -24.14 4.53 -24.10
CA VAL A 384 -22.74 4.53 -24.50
C VAL A 384 -22.31 5.96 -24.84
N VAL A 385 -21.32 6.47 -24.11
CA VAL A 385 -20.71 7.78 -24.37
C VAL A 385 -19.65 7.63 -25.47
N PRO A 386 -19.76 8.36 -26.60
CA PRO A 386 -18.76 8.31 -27.66
C PRO A 386 -17.41 8.90 -27.22
N PHE A 387 -16.31 8.31 -27.71
CA PHE A 387 -14.96 8.79 -27.52
C PHE A 387 -14.70 10.10 -28.26
N ASP A 388 -13.99 11.00 -27.59
CA ASP A 388 -13.40 12.19 -28.17
C ASP A 388 -12.35 11.76 -29.21
N ARG A 389 -12.54 12.20 -30.45
CA ARG A 389 -11.61 11.96 -31.57
C ARG A 389 -10.96 13.29 -31.96
N PRO A 390 -9.66 13.32 -32.30
CA PRO A 390 -9.08 14.50 -32.90
C PRO A 390 -9.86 14.84 -34.19
N ALA A 391 -10.18 16.12 -34.39
CA ALA A 391 -10.80 16.57 -35.64
C ALA A 391 -9.88 16.17 -36.80
N GLY A 392 -10.43 15.38 -37.74
CA GLY A 392 -9.70 14.79 -38.85
C GLY A 392 -9.21 15.81 -39.88
#